data_AF-A0A925NK89-F1
#
_entry.id   AF-A0A925NK89-F1
#
_cell.length_a   1.000
_cell.length_b   1.000
_cell.length_c   1.000
_cell.angle_alpha   90.00
_cell.angle_beta   90.00
_cell.angle_gamma   90.00
#
_symmetry.space_group_name_H-M   'P 1'
#
loop_
_entity.id
_entity.type
_entity.pdbx_description
1 polymer ?
#
loop_
_entity_poly.entity_id
_entity_poly.type
_entity_poly.pdbx_seq_one_letter_code
_entity_poly.pdbx_strand_id
1 'polypeptide(L)' 'MVTKKVDDDAPPALIIEFKTSSGEVWGTLNAQGREFKTGSTGFYANGKIKNPKNGMPYQVGTNIILVGSKE' A
#
# COMPACT_ATOMS: atom_id res chain seq x y z
N MET A 1 0.59 -29.79 -2.87
CA MET A 1 1.26 -28.57 -3.35
C MET A 1 0.22 -27.46 -3.31
N VAL A 2 0.44 -26.38 -2.58
CA VAL A 2 -0.49 -25.24 -2.57
C VAL A 2 -0.12 -24.39 -3.79
N THR A 3 -1.02 -24.30 -4.76
CA THR A 3 -0.82 -23.44 -5.93
C THR A 3 -0.79 -21.98 -5.47
N LYS A 4 0.28 -21.27 -5.82
CA LYS A 4 0.43 -19.82 -5.55
C LYS A 4 -0.80 -19.08 -6.08
N LYS A 5 -1.42 -18.26 -5.25
CA LYS A 5 -2.51 -17.39 -5.71
C LYS A 5 -1.94 -16.22 -6.50
N VAL A 6 -2.39 -16.09 -7.75
CA VAL A 6 -2.11 -14.97 -8.64
C VAL A 6 -3.43 -14.24 -8.91
N ASP A 7 -3.37 -12.93 -9.03
CA ASP A 7 -4.50 -12.07 -9.41
C ASP A 7 -4.14 -11.37 -10.72
N ASP A 8 -4.53 -11.99 -11.84
CA ASP A 8 -4.19 -11.52 -13.19
C ASP A 8 -4.90 -10.21 -13.57
N ASP A 9 -5.98 -9.87 -12.85
CA ASP A 9 -6.77 -8.65 -13.05
C ASP A 9 -6.33 -7.50 -12.11
N ALA A 10 -5.30 -7.70 -11.29
CA ALA A 10 -4.79 -6.67 -10.40
C ALA A 10 -4.26 -5.46 -11.19
N PRO A 11 -4.60 -4.22 -10.78
CA PRO A 11 -4.05 -3.04 -11.44
C PRO A 11 -2.54 -2.92 -11.18
N PRO A 12 -1.79 -2.16 -12.02
CA PRO A 12 -0.36 -1.96 -11.81
C PRO A 12 -0.03 -1.14 -10.56
N ALA A 13 -0.99 -0.32 -10.07
CA ALA A 13 -0.84 0.49 -8.89
C ALA A 13 -2.18 0.82 -8.24
N LEU A 14 -2.15 1.17 -6.95
CA LEU A 14 -3.27 1.72 -6.18
C LEU A 14 -2.95 3.13 -5.70
N ILE A 15 -3.99 3.94 -5.49
CA ILE A 15 -3.88 5.21 -4.76
C ILE A 15 -4.38 4.96 -3.33
N ILE A 16 -3.53 5.20 -2.34
CA ILE A 16 -3.89 5.15 -0.93
C ILE A 16 -4.21 6.57 -0.47
N GLU A 17 -5.39 6.77 0.10
CA GLU A 17 -5.78 8.02 0.76
C GLU A 17 -5.68 7.86 2.29
N PHE A 18 -4.93 8.76 2.93
CA PHE A 18 -4.82 8.83 4.38
C PHE A 18 -5.83 9.84 4.89
N LYS A 19 -6.85 9.38 5.62
CA LYS A 19 -7.89 10.23 6.20
C LYS A 19 -8.17 9.89 7.65
N THR A 20 -8.60 10.90 8.41
CA THR A 20 -9.15 10.69 9.74
C THR A 20 -10.52 10.03 9.67
N SER A 21 -11.01 9.50 10.79
CA SER A 21 -12.38 9.00 10.90
C SER A 21 -13.45 10.07 10.66
N SER A 22 -13.10 11.35 10.81
CA SER A 22 -13.96 12.49 10.48
C SER A 22 -13.91 12.90 8.99
N GLY A 23 -13.09 12.23 8.17
CA GLY A 23 -12.94 12.52 6.75
C GLY A 23 -11.89 13.58 6.38
N GLU A 24 -11.10 14.09 7.33
CA GLU A 24 -10.01 15.03 7.02
C GLU A 24 -8.87 14.28 6.31
N VAL A 25 -8.56 14.66 5.07
CA VAL A 25 -7.51 14.03 4.26
C VAL A 25 -6.15 14.63 4.61
N TRP A 26 -5.20 13.76 4.93
CA TRP A 26 -3.81 14.10 5.22
C TRP A 26 -2.90 13.96 3.99
N GLY A 27 -3.33 13.20 2.98
CA GLY A 27 -2.65 13.09 1.70
C GLY A 27 -2.89 11.75 1.02
N THR A 28 -2.21 11.55 -0.11
CA THR A 28 -2.28 10.33 -0.91
C THR A 28 -0.90 9.79 -1.23
N LEU A 29 -0.76 8.46 -1.36
CA LEU A 29 0.44 7.82 -1.89
C LEU A 29 0.09 6.80 -2.97
N ASN A 30 0.95 6.68 -3.98
CA ASN A 30 0.83 5.64 -5.00
C ASN A 30 1.53 4.36 -4.50
N ALA A 31 0.76 3.28 -4.35
CA ALA A 31 1.28 1.95 -4.03
C ALA A 31 1.49 1.17 -5.32
N GLN A 32 2.74 0.85 -5.63
CA GLN A 32 3.10 0.14 -6.86
C GLN A 32 2.96 -1.37 -6.65
N GLY A 33 2.43 -2.07 -7.64
CA GLY A 33 2.44 -3.53 -7.69
C GLY A 33 3.87 -4.06 -7.60
N ARG A 34 4.08 -5.10 -6.79
CA ARG A 34 5.41 -5.66 -6.52
C ARG A 34 5.34 -7.12 -6.09
N GLU A 35 6.32 -7.89 -6.57
CA GLU A 35 6.72 -9.16 -5.96
C GLU A 35 7.77 -8.91 -4.87
N PHE A 36 7.50 -9.43 -3.68
CA PHE A 36 8.34 -9.28 -2.51
C PHE A 36 9.37 -10.41 -2.45
N LYS A 37 10.55 -10.13 -1.88
CA LYS A 37 11.62 -11.12 -1.68
C LYS A 37 11.20 -12.35 -0.87
N THR A 38 10.09 -12.25 -0.13
CA THR A 38 9.50 -13.34 0.65
C THR A 38 8.68 -14.32 -0.18
N GLY A 39 8.57 -14.11 -1.50
CA GLY A 39 7.73 -14.89 -2.41
C GLY A 39 6.27 -14.41 -2.48
N SER A 40 5.89 -13.43 -1.67
CA SER A 40 4.53 -12.83 -1.68
C SER A 40 4.38 -11.80 -2.80
N THR A 41 3.14 -11.52 -3.22
CA THR A 41 2.81 -10.49 -4.21
C THR A 41 1.81 -9.49 -3.64
N GLY A 42 1.85 -8.24 -4.09
CA GLY A 42 0.87 -7.23 -3.71
C GLY A 42 1.33 -5.82 -4.08
N PHE A 43 1.09 -4.84 -3.22
CA PHE A 43 1.42 -3.44 -3.47
C PHE A 43 2.28 -2.85 -2.35
N TYR A 44 3.15 -1.92 -2.72
CA TYR A 44 4.03 -1.22 -1.79
C TYR A 44 4.00 0.28 -2.00
N ALA A 45 3.81 1.03 -0.91
CA ALA A 45 4.01 2.47 -0.88
C ALA A 45 4.96 2.85 0.26
N ASN A 46 5.81 3.84 0.00
CA ASN A 46 6.58 4.52 1.02
C ASN A 46 6.57 6.01 0.72
N GLY A 47 6.51 6.84 1.75
CA GLY A 47 6.55 8.28 1.56
C GLY A 47 6.41 9.03 2.86
N LYS A 48 6.11 10.32 2.76
CA LYS A 48 5.78 11.16 3.89
C LYS A 48 4.44 11.84 3.64
N ILE A 49 3.59 11.87 4.65
CA ILE A 49 2.41 12.73 4.70
C ILE A 49 2.64 13.80 5.76
N LYS A 50 1.94 14.92 5.68
CA LYS A 50 2.05 15.99 6.68
C LYS A 50 0.74 16.14 7.41
N ASN A 51 0.80 16.41 8.71
CA ASN A 51 -0.39 16.84 9.43
C ASN A 51 -0.83 18.20 8.86
N PRO A 52 -2.07 18.33 8.36
CA PRO A 52 -2.54 19.55 7.70
C PRO A 52 -2.62 20.75 8.66
N LYS A 53 -2.67 20.52 9.98
CA LYS A 53 -2.82 21.59 10.98
C LYS A 53 -1.50 22.23 11.39
N ASN A 54 -0.41 21.48 11.41
CA ASN A 54 0.88 21.96 11.93
C ASN A 54 2.09 21.66 11.03
N GLY A 55 1.88 20.99 9.90
CA GLY A 55 2.92 20.69 8.91
C GLY A 55 3.93 19.63 9.32
N MET A 56 3.80 19.00 10.50
CA MET A 56 4.73 17.98 10.97
C MET A 56 4.69 16.75 10.04
N PRO A 57 5.86 16.25 9.60
CA PRO A 57 5.92 15.12 8.68
C PRO A 57 5.79 13.79 9.42
N TYR A 58 5.04 12.87 8.82
CA TYR A 58 4.89 11.49 9.24
C TYR A 58 5.44 10.58 8.15
N GLN A 59 6.33 9.67 8.52
CA GLN A 59 6.83 8.65 7.61
C GLN A 59 5.77 7.56 7.44
N VAL A 60 5.51 7.18 6.20
CA VAL A 60 4.59 6.11 5.83
C VAL A 60 5.38 4.98 5.18
N GLY A 61 5.08 3.75 5.59
CA GLY A 61 5.45 2.52 4.88
C GLY A 61 4.25 1.57 4.90
N THR A 62 3.77 1.19 3.72
CA THR A 62 2.56 0.36 3.57
C THR A 62 2.87 -0.83 2.67
N ASN A 63 2.62 -2.03 3.21
CA ASN A 63 2.59 -3.28 2.45
C ASN A 63 1.14 -3.73 2.34
N ILE A 64 0.67 -3.96 1.13
CA ILE A 64 -0.61 -4.61 0.84
C ILE A 64 -0.24 -5.96 0.24
N ILE A 65 -0.66 -7.05 0.87
CA ILE A 65 -0.26 -8.41 0.45
C ILE A 65 -1.48 -9.17 -0.02
N LEU A 66 -1.40 -9.77 -1.21
CA LEU A 66 -2.40 -10.72 -1.67
C LEU A 66 -2.34 -11.96 -0.78
N VAL A 67 -3.41 -12.21 -0.03
CA VAL A 67 -3.50 -13.37 0.88
C VAL A 67 -3.41 -14.67 0.07
N GLY A 68 -2.50 -15.57 0.48
CA GLY A 68 -2.24 -16.82 -0.23
C GLY A 68 -1.28 -16.71 -1.43
N SER A 69 -0.65 -15.55 -1.65
CA SER A 69 0.35 -15.35 -2.71
C SER A 69 1.75 -15.83 -2.35
N LYS A 70 1.98 -16.23 -1.10
CA LYS A 70 3.28 -16.69 -0.62
C LYS A 70 3.53 -18.13 -1.08
N GLU A 71 4.67 -18.34 -1.72
CA GLU A 71 5.24 -19.67 -2.03
C GLU A 71 5.76 -20.39 -0.77
#